data_AF-G5EBP9-F1
#
_entry.id   AF-G5EBP9-F1
#
_cell.length_a   1.000
_cell.length_b   1.000
_cell.length_c   1.000
_cell.angle_alpha   90.00
_cell.angle_beta   90.00
_cell.angle_gamma   90.00
#
_symmetry.space_group_name_H-M   'P 1'
#
loop_
_entity.id
_entity.type
_entity.pdbx_description
1 polymer ?
#
loop_
_entity_poly.entity_id
_entity_poly.type
_entity_poly.pdbx_seq_one_letter_code
_entity_poly.pdbx_strand_id
1 'polypeptide(L)'
;MAKNLADELDSMKISGPPSLFEMPTEMVYKIAGKVDPFSRLTVRKVCRNLRNVIDDTDPGFKKVEVDLGGYAGSHRLCLTSSICSYISYSPNSNNPGCTVERNSQRKSIEKTQLDAILDDLAVIVKNPKLRLDNFVIVSSCGNSKEFVEWLREITQSGSLLHTKRIRVIDCPGDLLGVLSHCKPGFLEAIEFYCFNSGKIDEITNLEQWKRAKSINIDSRRCDDIPIEHFFHFSRFTIRMGKLSVPDAIKIRDDLMKSAHFEYGIIDIYDELTPEAARVFNPNFIAHNRDGIENKIEQCLLTIYRKRLEIKKID
;
A
#
# COMPACT_ATOMS: atom_id res chain seq x y z
N MET A 1 51.63 51.41 -3.57
CA MET A 1 50.23 51.16 -3.98
C MET A 1 50.08 49.91 -4.84
N ALA A 2 50.80 49.76 -5.95
CA ALA A 2 50.68 48.59 -6.84
C ALA A 2 50.99 47.23 -6.17
N LYS A 3 51.92 47.19 -5.21
CA LYS A 3 52.28 45.96 -4.48
C LYS A 3 51.17 45.50 -3.53
N ASN A 4 50.54 46.43 -2.81
CA ASN A 4 49.38 46.13 -1.95
C ASN A 4 48.17 45.66 -2.77
N LEU A 5 47.96 46.19 -3.98
CA LEU A 5 46.88 45.72 -4.86
C LEU A 5 47.13 44.30 -5.37
N ALA A 6 48.38 43.92 -5.65
CA ALA A 6 48.73 42.58 -6.08
C ALA A 6 48.58 41.56 -4.93
N ASP A 7 48.98 41.95 -3.71
CA ASP A 7 48.83 41.13 -2.51
C ASP A 7 47.34 40.97 -2.11
N GLU A 8 46.52 42.01 -2.28
CA GLU A 8 45.05 41.93 -2.12
C GLU A 8 44.40 41.03 -3.18
N LEU A 9 44.82 41.11 -4.45
CA LEU A 9 44.31 40.26 -5.54
C LEU A 9 44.69 38.78 -5.35
N ASP A 10 45.90 38.50 -4.85
CA ASP A 10 46.34 37.14 -4.53
C ASP A 10 45.65 36.59 -3.27
N SER A 11 45.26 37.45 -2.30
CA SER A 11 44.41 37.05 -1.18
C SER A 11 42.97 36.74 -1.57
N MET A 12 42.51 37.27 -2.72
CA MET A 12 41.18 37.01 -3.31
C MET A 12 41.15 35.79 -4.24
N LYS A 13 42.28 35.10 -4.45
CA LYS A 13 42.27 33.79 -5.11
C LYS A 13 41.52 32.81 -4.23
N ILE A 14 40.25 32.59 -4.58
CA ILE A 14 39.39 31.56 -3.99
C ILE A 14 40.18 30.24 -3.98
N SER A 15 40.54 29.79 -2.79
CA SER A 15 41.35 28.60 -2.59
C SER A 15 40.50 27.36 -2.87
N GLY A 16 40.61 26.83 -4.09
CA GLY A 16 39.95 25.60 -4.53
C GLY A 16 38.58 25.82 -5.19
N PRO A 17 38.02 24.80 -5.86
CA PRO A 17 36.68 24.86 -6.42
C PRO A 17 35.66 25.10 -5.30
N PRO A 18 34.64 25.95 -5.53
CA PRO A 18 33.65 26.29 -4.51
C PRO A 18 32.94 25.03 -3.99
N SER A 19 32.76 24.98 -2.67
CA SER A 19 32.11 23.87 -1.99
C SER A 19 30.59 23.93 -2.19
N LEU A 20 29.94 22.77 -2.26
CA LEU A 20 28.46 22.70 -2.26
C LEU A 20 27.86 23.41 -1.04
N PHE A 21 28.59 23.49 0.07
CA PHE A 21 28.14 24.17 1.30
C PHE A 21 28.29 25.70 1.26
N GLU A 22 29.05 26.23 0.32
CA GLU A 22 29.16 27.69 0.09
C GLU A 22 27.99 28.20 -0.76
N MET A 23 27.20 27.30 -1.35
CA MET A 23 26.01 27.68 -2.08
C MET A 23 24.88 28.13 -1.14
N PRO A 24 24.06 29.11 -1.55
CA PRO A 24 22.83 29.45 -0.84
C PRO A 24 21.96 28.21 -0.66
N THR A 25 21.40 28.04 0.54
CA THR A 25 20.59 26.88 0.92
C THR A 25 19.47 26.59 -0.10
N GLU A 26 18.82 27.62 -0.63
CA GLU A 26 17.78 27.50 -1.66
C GLU A 26 18.27 26.75 -2.91
N MET A 27 19.52 26.97 -3.33
CA MET A 27 20.08 26.27 -4.49
C MET A 27 20.34 24.79 -4.19
N VAL A 28 20.75 24.46 -2.96
CA VAL A 28 20.93 23.07 -2.52
C VAL A 28 19.58 22.33 -2.54
N TYR A 29 18.49 22.97 -2.10
CA TYR A 29 17.13 22.42 -2.22
C TYR A 29 16.70 22.24 -3.68
N LYS A 30 16.99 23.20 -4.57
CA LYS A 30 16.70 23.08 -6.01
C LYS A 30 17.46 21.91 -6.65
N ILE A 31 18.72 21.70 -6.26
CA ILE A 31 19.52 20.56 -6.73
C ILE A 31 18.92 19.26 -6.18
N ALA A 32 18.65 19.17 -4.87
CA ALA A 32 18.05 17.99 -4.25
C ALA A 32 16.72 17.59 -4.92
N GLY A 33 15.89 18.58 -5.26
CA GLY A 33 14.64 18.38 -6.00
C GLY A 33 14.81 17.83 -7.43
N LYS A 34 16.00 17.97 -8.05
CA LYS A 34 16.33 17.43 -9.38
C LYS A 34 17.08 16.10 -9.33
N VAL A 35 17.69 15.74 -8.20
CA VAL A 35 18.31 14.42 -8.01
C VAL A 35 17.23 13.34 -8.05
N ASP A 36 17.47 12.23 -8.73
CA ASP A 36 16.50 11.13 -8.77
C ASP A 36 16.29 10.51 -7.36
N PRO A 37 15.08 9.98 -7.06
CA PRO A 37 14.75 9.45 -5.74
C PRO A 37 15.73 8.44 -5.16
N PHE A 38 16.36 7.61 -6.00
CA PHE A 38 17.31 6.62 -5.52
C PHE A 38 18.66 7.23 -5.17
N SER A 39 19.16 8.14 -5.99
CA SER A 39 20.40 8.86 -5.70
C SER A 39 20.25 9.73 -4.45
N ARG A 40 19.05 10.24 -4.15
CA ARG A 40 18.77 10.96 -2.88
C ARG A 40 19.10 10.11 -1.65
N LEU A 41 18.80 8.80 -1.67
CA LEU A 41 19.13 7.89 -0.56
C LEU A 41 20.65 7.77 -0.33
N THR A 42 21.44 7.85 -1.39
CA THR A 42 22.92 7.87 -1.31
C THR A 42 23.42 9.22 -0.83
N VAL A 43 22.92 10.33 -1.40
CA VAL A 43 23.28 11.71 -1.02
C VAL A 43 23.01 11.97 0.46
N ARG A 44 21.89 11.45 0.99
CA ARG A 44 21.53 11.50 2.41
C ARG A 44 22.61 10.95 3.35
N LYS A 45 23.45 10.03 2.88
CA LYS A 45 24.49 9.38 3.69
C LYS A 45 25.81 10.16 3.70
N VAL A 46 25.99 11.16 2.83
CA VAL A 46 27.25 11.89 2.66
C VAL A 46 27.57 12.81 3.84
N CYS A 47 26.64 13.67 4.25
CA CYS A 47 26.86 14.61 5.37
C CYS A 47 25.54 14.99 6.08
N ARG A 48 25.63 15.67 7.23
CA ARG A 48 24.45 16.10 8.01
C ARG A 48 23.59 17.14 7.29
N ASN A 49 24.21 18.11 6.61
CA ASN A 49 23.46 19.16 5.91
C ASN A 49 22.64 18.59 4.74
N LEU A 50 23.25 17.74 3.91
CA LEU A 50 22.55 17.07 2.81
C LEU A 50 21.46 16.13 3.33
N ARG A 51 21.72 15.43 4.43
CA ARG A 51 20.70 14.62 5.09
C ARG A 51 19.47 15.44 5.45
N ASN A 52 19.64 16.59 6.08
CA ASN A 52 18.54 17.46 6.47
C ASN A 52 17.77 17.99 5.25
N VAL A 53 18.47 18.40 4.19
CA VAL A 53 17.84 18.87 2.94
C VAL A 53 17.03 17.75 2.28
N ILE A 54 17.57 16.54 2.22
CA ILE A 54 16.89 15.39 1.61
C ILE A 54 15.69 14.96 2.48
N ASP A 55 15.83 14.97 3.81
CA ASP A 55 14.76 14.61 4.75
C ASP A 55 13.59 15.61 4.72
N ASP A 56 13.85 16.88 4.35
CA ASP A 56 12.81 17.87 4.07
C ASP A 56 12.37 17.88 2.59
N THR A 57 12.96 17.10 1.70
CA THR A 57 12.48 17.03 0.30
C THR A 57 11.48 15.90 0.13
N ASP A 58 10.49 16.02 -0.76
CA ASP A 58 9.65 14.87 -1.16
C ASP A 58 10.56 13.73 -1.63
N PRO A 59 10.49 12.52 -1.04
CA PRO A 59 11.36 11.42 -1.42
C PRO A 59 11.11 10.96 -2.87
N GLY A 60 9.96 11.27 -3.48
CA GLY A 60 9.69 11.07 -4.90
C GLY A 60 9.33 9.63 -5.29
N PHE A 61 9.06 8.76 -4.30
CA PHE A 61 8.54 7.42 -4.52
C PHE A 61 7.01 7.42 -4.57
N LYS A 62 6.45 6.67 -5.51
CA LYS A 62 5.00 6.52 -5.73
C LYS A 62 4.47 5.17 -5.25
N LYS A 63 5.32 4.14 -5.24
CA LYS A 63 4.99 2.84 -4.66
C LYS A 63 6.11 2.40 -3.72
N VAL A 64 5.68 1.82 -2.61
CA VAL A 64 6.53 1.08 -1.68
C VAL A 64 5.90 -0.29 -1.47
N GLU A 65 6.71 -1.32 -1.61
CA GLU A 65 6.33 -2.70 -1.37
C GLU A 65 7.35 -3.35 -0.44
N VAL A 66 6.83 -3.88 0.67
CA VAL A 66 7.61 -4.54 1.72
C VAL A 66 7.26 -6.01 1.67
N ASP A 67 8.22 -6.84 1.26
CA ASP A 67 8.09 -8.29 1.26
C ASP A 67 8.95 -8.87 2.38
N LEU A 68 8.28 -9.39 3.40
CA LEU A 68 8.88 -9.98 4.58
C LEU A 68 8.95 -11.52 4.51
N GLY A 69 8.59 -12.18 3.41
CA GLY A 69 8.55 -13.65 3.43
C GLY A 69 8.58 -14.40 2.09
N GLY A 70 8.70 -13.73 0.95
CA GLY A 70 8.27 -14.32 -0.32
C GLY A 70 9.22 -15.29 -1.02
N TYR A 71 10.55 -15.17 -0.90
CA TYR A 71 11.43 -15.96 -1.78
C TYR A 71 12.83 -16.22 -1.21
N ALA A 72 13.19 -17.51 -1.12
CA ALA A 72 14.51 -17.99 -0.70
C ALA A 72 15.00 -17.45 0.68
N GLY A 73 14.07 -17.19 1.61
CA GLY A 73 14.39 -16.71 2.96
C GLY A 73 14.89 -15.25 3.02
N SER A 74 14.74 -14.48 1.95
CA SER A 74 15.17 -13.07 1.90
C SER A 74 13.98 -12.11 2.01
N HIS A 75 14.14 -11.01 2.76
CA HIS A 75 13.21 -9.88 2.71
C HIS A 75 13.56 -8.97 1.54
N ARG A 76 12.56 -8.26 1.00
CA ARG A 76 12.76 -7.32 -0.11
C ARG A 76 12.00 -6.02 0.12
N LEU A 77 12.69 -4.92 -0.09
CA LEU A 77 12.09 -3.58 -0.19
C LEU A 77 12.07 -3.16 -1.65
N CYS A 78 10.89 -3.01 -2.22
CA CYS A 78 10.70 -2.53 -3.57
C CYS A 78 10.20 -1.08 -3.53
N LEU A 79 10.93 -0.21 -4.22
CA LEU A 79 10.63 1.22 -4.34
C LEU A 79 10.37 1.53 -5.81
N THR A 80 9.33 2.29 -6.10
CA THR A 80 9.02 2.71 -7.47
C THR A 80 8.84 4.21 -7.56
N SER A 81 9.54 4.80 -8.52
CA SER A 81 9.43 6.18 -8.98
C SER A 81 9.16 6.15 -10.50
N SER A 82 10.04 6.71 -11.33
CA SER A 82 10.06 6.49 -12.79
C SER A 82 10.53 5.07 -13.14
N ILE A 83 11.34 4.46 -12.26
CA ILE A 83 11.80 3.09 -12.36
C ILE A 83 11.41 2.32 -11.10
N CYS A 84 11.39 0.99 -11.23
CA CYS A 84 11.24 0.07 -10.11
C CYS A 84 12.62 -0.50 -9.74
N SER A 85 12.96 -0.51 -8.45
CA SER A 85 14.20 -1.13 -7.93
C SER A 85 13.88 -1.85 -6.63
N TYR A 86 14.51 -3.00 -6.45
CA TYR A 86 14.45 -3.76 -5.20
C TYR A 86 15.77 -3.67 -4.43
N ILE A 87 15.66 -3.77 -3.11
CA ILE A 87 16.75 -4.00 -2.17
C ILE A 87 16.45 -5.35 -1.52
N SER A 88 17.38 -6.29 -1.62
CA SER A 88 17.25 -7.61 -1.02
C SER A 88 18.04 -7.68 0.28
N TYR A 89 17.45 -8.29 1.31
CA TYR A 89 18.05 -8.53 2.61
C TYR A 89 18.05 -10.04 2.84
N SER A 90 19.20 -10.68 2.66
CA SER A 90 19.36 -12.14 2.80
C SER A 90 20.14 -12.48 4.07
N PRO A 91 19.94 -13.66 4.68
CA PRO A 91 20.69 -14.04 5.86
C PRO A 91 22.17 -14.16 5.50
N ASN A 92 23.05 -13.84 6.45
CA ASN A 92 24.47 -14.13 6.32
C ASN A 92 24.72 -15.53 6.86
N SER A 93 25.33 -16.42 6.06
CA SER A 93 25.57 -17.81 6.47
C SER A 93 26.55 -17.93 7.64
N ASN A 94 27.40 -16.91 7.86
CA ASN A 94 28.56 -17.00 8.76
C ASN A 94 28.57 -15.94 9.87
N ASN A 95 27.51 -15.12 10.02
CA ASN A 95 27.47 -14.02 10.98
C ASN A 95 26.01 -13.74 11.41
N PRO A 96 25.70 -13.28 12.64
CA PRO A 96 24.34 -12.87 13.05
C PRO A 96 23.80 -11.62 12.32
N GLY A 97 24.43 -11.21 11.22
CA GLY A 97 24.03 -10.09 10.38
C GLY A 97 23.27 -10.52 9.11
N CYS A 98 23.03 -9.55 8.23
CA CYS A 98 22.43 -9.80 6.93
C CYS A 98 23.26 -9.19 5.78
N THR A 99 23.02 -9.72 4.59
CA THR A 99 23.58 -9.20 3.35
C THR A 99 22.53 -8.33 2.67
N VAL A 100 22.89 -7.08 2.37
CA VAL A 100 22.04 -6.15 1.64
C VAL A 100 22.55 -6.02 0.21
N GLU A 101 21.66 -6.21 -0.76
CA GLU A 101 21.98 -6.20 -2.18
C GLU A 101 21.06 -5.27 -2.97
N ARG A 102 21.64 -4.43 -3.84
CA ARG A 102 20.92 -3.56 -4.77
C ARG A 102 21.77 -3.34 -6.03
N ASN A 103 21.20 -3.53 -7.23
CA ASN A 103 21.88 -3.28 -8.51
C ASN A 103 23.31 -3.86 -8.57
N SER A 104 23.46 -5.13 -8.18
CA SER A 104 24.74 -5.86 -8.09
C SER A 104 25.73 -5.37 -7.02
N GLN A 105 25.41 -4.32 -6.26
CA GLN A 105 26.19 -3.91 -5.11
C GLN A 105 25.73 -4.68 -3.88
N ARG A 106 26.69 -5.28 -3.18
CA ARG A 106 26.48 -6.09 -1.98
C ARG A 106 27.26 -5.52 -0.80
N LYS A 107 26.65 -5.52 0.38
CA LYS A 107 27.33 -5.23 1.64
C LYS A 107 26.83 -6.15 2.75
N SER A 108 27.71 -6.51 3.68
CA SER A 108 27.32 -7.16 4.94
C SER A 108 27.05 -6.09 6.00
N ILE A 109 26.01 -6.29 6.81
CA ILE A 109 25.70 -5.43 7.96
C ILE A 109 25.39 -6.29 9.18
N GLU A 110 25.77 -5.79 10.36
CA GLU A 110 25.54 -6.45 11.65
C GLU A 110 24.13 -6.12 12.18
N LYS A 111 23.11 -6.41 11.36
CA LYS A 111 21.68 -6.27 11.71
C LYS A 111 20.91 -7.46 11.17
N THR A 112 19.82 -7.81 11.84
CA THR A 112 18.88 -8.79 11.30
C THR A 112 18.30 -8.30 9.97
N GLN A 113 17.78 -9.22 9.16
CA GLN A 113 17.12 -8.86 7.90
C GLN A 113 15.93 -7.92 8.16
N LEU A 114 15.19 -8.16 9.23
CA LEU A 114 14.04 -7.36 9.64
C LEU A 114 14.46 -5.95 10.05
N ASP A 115 15.43 -5.80 10.95
CA ASP A 115 15.90 -4.47 11.37
C ASP A 115 16.43 -3.64 10.19
N ALA A 116 17.16 -4.30 9.29
CA ALA A 116 17.74 -3.65 8.13
C ALA A 116 16.69 -3.11 7.15
N ILE A 117 15.65 -3.90 6.84
CA ILE A 117 14.57 -3.45 5.96
C ILE A 117 13.73 -2.36 6.62
N LEU A 118 13.45 -2.47 7.92
CA LEU A 118 12.68 -1.49 8.67
C LEU A 118 13.41 -0.15 8.79
N ASP A 119 14.74 -0.16 8.97
CA ASP A 119 15.56 1.06 8.96
C ASP A 119 15.51 1.79 7.61
N ASP A 120 15.73 1.07 6.51
CA ASP A 120 15.70 1.66 5.17
C ASP A 120 14.28 2.14 4.82
N LEU A 121 13.25 1.40 5.23
CA LEU A 121 11.85 1.81 5.08
C LEU A 121 11.54 3.06 5.90
N ALA A 122 12.01 3.14 7.15
CA ALA A 122 11.78 4.27 8.06
C ALA A 122 12.28 5.60 7.48
N VAL A 123 13.40 5.58 6.73
CA VAL A 123 13.92 6.77 6.03
C VAL A 123 12.89 7.36 5.07
N ILE A 124 12.04 6.52 4.48
CA ILE A 124 11.09 6.90 3.44
C ILE A 124 9.76 7.26 4.09
N VAL A 125 9.20 6.36 4.89
CA VAL A 125 7.82 6.50 5.41
C VAL A 125 7.68 7.55 6.50
N LYS A 126 8.78 7.92 7.19
CA LYS A 126 8.76 9.04 8.16
C LYS A 126 8.76 10.41 7.49
N ASN A 127 9.00 10.49 6.18
CA ASN A 127 9.02 11.76 5.48
C ASN A 127 7.58 12.32 5.36
N PRO A 128 7.28 13.51 5.92
CA PRO A 128 5.92 14.05 5.95
C PRO A 128 5.41 14.48 4.56
N LYS A 129 6.30 14.64 3.58
CA LYS A 129 5.96 14.98 2.19
C LYS A 129 5.70 13.76 1.32
N LEU A 130 5.96 12.54 1.83
CA LEU A 130 5.68 11.30 1.10
C LEU A 130 4.17 11.19 0.78
N ARG A 131 3.85 10.94 -0.48
CA ARG A 131 2.50 10.65 -0.96
C ARG A 131 2.58 9.45 -1.90
N LEU A 132 2.08 8.30 -1.43
CA LEU A 132 2.09 7.05 -2.17
C LEU A 132 0.80 6.86 -2.97
N ASP A 133 0.93 6.34 -4.18
CA ASP A 133 -0.18 5.77 -4.92
C ASP A 133 -0.48 4.35 -4.42
N ASN A 134 0.54 3.59 -4.03
CA ASN A 134 0.40 2.22 -3.54
C ASN A 134 1.36 1.90 -2.39
N PHE A 135 0.83 1.33 -1.32
CA PHE A 135 1.61 0.72 -0.24
C PHE A 135 1.26 -0.76 -0.16
N VAL A 136 2.25 -1.62 -0.36
CA VAL A 136 2.08 -3.08 -0.41
C VAL A 136 2.85 -3.73 0.72
N ILE A 137 2.19 -4.64 1.44
CA ILE A 137 2.79 -5.44 2.50
C ILE A 137 2.56 -6.90 2.13
N VAL A 138 3.65 -7.66 2.04
CA VAL A 138 3.64 -9.11 1.85
C VAL A 138 4.34 -9.71 3.06
N SER A 139 3.65 -10.55 3.84
CA SER A 139 4.22 -11.06 5.10
C SER A 139 3.86 -12.51 5.34
N SER A 140 4.27 -13.40 4.44
CA SER A 140 4.03 -14.85 4.54
C SER A 140 4.75 -15.56 5.70
N CYS A 141 5.52 -14.85 6.53
CA CYS A 141 6.26 -15.41 7.66
C CYS A 141 5.93 -14.71 8.99
N GLY A 142 6.46 -15.25 10.09
CA GLY A 142 6.17 -14.83 11.48
C GLY A 142 6.50 -13.38 11.87
N ASN A 143 7.08 -12.58 10.96
CA ASN A 143 7.47 -11.18 11.21
C ASN A 143 6.31 -10.17 11.08
N SER A 144 5.07 -10.64 10.84
CA SER A 144 3.93 -9.73 10.65
C SER A 144 3.64 -8.90 11.91
N LYS A 145 3.81 -9.50 13.10
CA LYS A 145 3.53 -8.83 14.38
C LYS A 145 4.52 -7.70 14.63
N GLU A 146 5.81 -7.99 14.49
CA GLU A 146 6.91 -7.05 14.68
C GLU A 146 6.80 -5.89 13.67
N PHE A 147 6.42 -6.17 12.42
CA PHE A 147 6.17 -5.13 11.43
C PHE A 147 5.04 -4.19 11.84
N VAL A 148 3.93 -4.72 12.37
CA VAL A 148 2.79 -3.90 12.76
C VAL A 148 3.08 -3.10 14.04
N GLU A 149 3.81 -3.67 14.99
CA GLU A 149 4.34 -2.95 16.16
C GLU A 149 5.26 -1.80 15.73
N TRP A 150 6.20 -2.07 14.83
CA TRP A 150 7.05 -1.03 14.24
C TRP A 150 6.24 0.04 13.52
N LEU A 151 5.23 -0.34 12.72
CA LEU A 151 4.37 0.61 12.00
C LEU A 151 3.63 1.53 12.98
N ARG A 152 3.18 0.97 14.11
CA ARG A 152 2.56 1.73 15.19
C ARG A 152 3.53 2.75 15.75
N GLU A 153 4.76 2.34 16.08
CA GLU A 153 5.80 3.23 16.63
C GLU A 153 6.13 4.40 15.69
N ILE A 154 6.30 4.15 14.40
CA ILE A 154 6.68 5.21 13.46
C ILE A 154 5.53 6.17 13.12
N THR A 155 4.29 5.81 13.43
CA THR A 155 3.10 6.65 13.20
C THR A 155 2.50 7.24 14.48
N GLN A 156 3.02 6.89 15.66
CA GLN A 156 2.58 7.38 16.98
C GLN A 156 2.67 8.91 17.13
N SER A 157 3.55 9.59 16.39
CA SER A 157 3.68 11.07 16.40
C SER A 157 2.57 11.80 15.62
N GLY A 158 1.54 11.08 15.16
CA GLY A 158 0.43 11.64 14.37
C GLY A 158 0.70 11.66 12.86
N SER A 159 1.87 11.20 12.42
CA SER A 159 2.22 11.06 11.00
C SER A 159 1.59 9.80 10.41
N LEU A 160 0.31 9.90 10.03
CA LEU A 160 -0.37 8.84 9.28
C LEU A 160 0.23 8.69 7.88
N LEU A 161 0.23 7.45 7.37
CA LEU A 161 0.65 7.14 6.01
C LEU A 161 -0.33 7.75 5.00
N HIS A 162 0.19 8.59 4.11
CA HIS A 162 -0.57 9.12 2.99
C HIS A 162 -0.39 8.19 1.79
N THR A 163 -1.25 7.17 1.70
CA THR A 163 -1.32 6.25 0.55
C THR A 163 -2.72 6.17 -0.04
N LYS A 164 -2.85 6.19 -1.37
CA LYS A 164 -4.15 6.04 -2.05
C LYS A 164 -4.67 4.61 -2.01
N ARG A 165 -3.77 3.63 -2.10
CA ARG A 165 -4.09 2.20 -2.03
C ARG A 165 -3.23 1.51 -1.01
N ILE A 166 -3.84 0.62 -0.24
CA ILE A 166 -3.12 -0.35 0.57
C ILE A 166 -3.43 -1.77 0.10
N ARG A 167 -2.39 -2.57 -0.05
CA ARG A 167 -2.49 -3.99 -0.38
C ARG A 167 -1.77 -4.80 0.68
N VAL A 168 -2.48 -5.73 1.32
CA VAL A 168 -1.90 -6.65 2.30
C VAL A 168 -2.06 -8.07 1.79
N ILE A 169 -0.95 -8.80 1.69
CA ILE A 169 -0.86 -10.15 1.15
C ILE A 169 -0.24 -11.06 2.22
N ASP A 170 -0.89 -12.19 2.47
CA ASP A 170 -0.40 -13.25 3.36
C ASP A 170 -0.01 -12.78 4.77
N CYS A 171 -0.57 -11.67 5.27
CA CYS A 171 -0.20 -11.10 6.57
C CYS A 171 -1.19 -11.54 7.66
N PRO A 172 -0.85 -12.55 8.49
CA PRO A 172 -1.75 -13.00 9.55
C PRO A 172 -1.78 -11.98 10.69
N GLY A 173 -2.97 -11.47 11.01
CA GLY A 173 -3.33 -11.16 12.40
C GLY A 173 -3.49 -9.70 12.84
N ASP A 174 -3.05 -8.68 12.09
CA ASP A 174 -3.28 -7.28 12.52
C ASP A 174 -3.55 -6.29 11.36
N LEU A 175 -4.56 -6.63 10.55
CA LEU A 175 -5.07 -5.73 9.50
C LEU A 175 -5.60 -4.41 10.06
N LEU A 176 -6.20 -4.47 11.26
CA LEU A 176 -6.67 -3.30 11.99
C LEU A 176 -5.50 -2.35 12.28
N GLY A 177 -4.39 -2.87 12.82
CA GLY A 177 -3.16 -2.13 13.06
C GLY A 177 -2.66 -1.46 11.78
N VAL A 178 -2.53 -2.21 10.69
CA VAL A 178 -2.07 -1.66 9.41
C VAL A 178 -3.00 -0.55 8.87
N LEU A 179 -4.31 -0.80 8.80
CA LEU A 179 -5.26 0.18 8.26
C LEU A 179 -5.35 1.44 9.14
N SER A 180 -5.32 1.30 10.46
CA SER A 180 -5.47 2.41 11.41
C SER A 180 -4.37 3.48 11.27
N HIS A 181 -3.23 3.11 10.69
CA HIS A 181 -2.09 3.99 10.46
C HIS A 181 -2.10 4.67 9.08
N CYS A 182 -3.10 4.39 8.23
CA CYS A 182 -3.33 5.13 6.98
C CYS A 182 -4.21 6.36 7.21
N LYS A 183 -3.99 7.43 6.45
CA LYS A 183 -4.79 8.66 6.57
C LYS A 183 -6.19 8.48 5.99
N PRO A 184 -7.27 8.61 6.80
CA PRO A 184 -8.64 8.57 6.29
C PRO A 184 -8.90 9.64 5.23
N GLY A 185 -9.69 9.32 4.21
CA GLY A 185 -10.01 10.22 3.10
C GLY A 185 -8.89 10.41 2.08
N PHE A 186 -7.64 10.07 2.40
CA PHE A 186 -6.58 9.91 1.39
C PHE A 186 -6.52 8.47 0.89
N LEU A 187 -6.81 7.49 1.75
CA LEU A 187 -6.95 6.09 1.37
C LEU A 187 -8.25 5.88 0.58
N GLU A 188 -8.11 5.52 -0.69
CA GLU A 188 -9.21 5.30 -1.63
C GLU A 188 -9.49 3.82 -1.88
N ALA A 189 -8.47 2.96 -1.81
CA ALA A 189 -8.58 1.54 -2.13
C ALA A 189 -7.93 0.63 -1.09
N ILE A 190 -8.65 -0.42 -0.70
CA ILE A 190 -8.19 -1.43 0.26
C ILE A 190 -8.18 -2.79 -0.42
N GLU A 191 -7.06 -3.50 -0.37
CA GLU A 191 -6.92 -4.83 -0.97
C GLU A 191 -6.32 -5.82 0.03
N PHE A 192 -7.04 -6.90 0.27
CA PHE A 192 -6.65 -7.95 1.20
C PHE A 192 -6.63 -9.30 0.51
N TYR A 193 -5.47 -9.96 0.55
CA TYR A 193 -5.27 -11.31 0.06
C TYR A 193 -4.91 -12.19 1.27
N CYS A 194 -5.68 -13.26 1.47
CA CYS A 194 -5.61 -14.12 2.66
C CYS A 194 -6.10 -13.44 3.96
N PHE A 195 -7.22 -12.73 3.88
CA PHE A 195 -7.89 -12.05 5.00
C PHE A 195 -8.38 -13.04 6.08
N ASN A 196 -7.72 -13.07 7.23
CA ASN A 196 -8.18 -13.82 8.41
C ASN A 196 -8.18 -12.88 9.62
N SER A 197 -9.18 -12.00 9.70
CA SER A 197 -9.33 -11.10 10.84
C SER A 197 -10.50 -11.55 11.71
N GLY A 198 -10.23 -11.91 12.97
CA GLY A 198 -11.26 -12.11 13.98
C GLY A 198 -11.84 -10.79 14.53
N LYS A 199 -11.48 -9.65 13.94
CA LYS A 199 -11.83 -8.29 14.42
C LYS A 199 -12.57 -7.49 13.35
N ILE A 200 -13.50 -8.13 12.65
CA ILE A 200 -14.30 -7.50 11.59
C ILE A 200 -15.01 -6.25 12.09
N ASP A 201 -15.66 -6.35 13.25
CA ASP A 201 -16.42 -5.25 13.83
C ASP A 201 -15.52 -4.03 14.11
N GLU A 202 -14.28 -4.24 14.55
CA GLU A 202 -13.32 -3.16 14.75
C GLU A 202 -12.89 -2.55 13.41
N ILE A 203 -12.61 -3.38 12.40
CA ILE A 203 -12.14 -2.94 11.08
C ILE A 203 -13.21 -2.12 10.34
N THR A 204 -14.46 -2.62 10.30
CA THR A 204 -15.56 -1.94 9.60
C THR A 204 -15.93 -0.60 10.25
N ASN A 205 -15.58 -0.40 11.52
CA ASN A 205 -15.80 0.84 12.24
C ASN A 205 -14.74 1.93 11.99
N LEU A 206 -13.61 1.60 11.38
CA LEU A 206 -12.56 2.57 11.04
C LEU A 206 -13.03 3.63 10.04
N GLU A 207 -12.60 4.88 10.25
CA GLU A 207 -12.80 5.95 9.26
C GLU A 207 -12.14 5.64 7.92
N GLN A 208 -11.01 4.92 7.94
CA GLN A 208 -10.31 4.45 6.73
C GLN A 208 -11.19 3.50 5.90
N TRP A 209 -11.91 2.60 6.57
CA TRP A 209 -12.84 1.68 5.92
C TRP A 209 -14.05 2.43 5.35
N LYS A 210 -14.68 3.29 6.17
CA LYS A 210 -15.90 4.03 5.83
C LYS A 210 -15.70 5.05 4.70
N ARG A 211 -14.50 5.61 4.56
CA ARG A 211 -14.19 6.63 3.53
C ARG A 211 -13.52 6.07 2.28
N ALA A 212 -13.06 4.83 2.30
CA ALA A 212 -12.49 4.20 1.12
C ALA A 212 -13.56 4.02 0.03
N LYS A 213 -13.15 4.18 -1.23
CA LYS A 213 -14.03 4.11 -2.40
C LYS A 213 -14.17 2.68 -2.90
N SER A 214 -13.14 1.86 -2.73
CA SER A 214 -13.14 0.49 -3.24
C SER A 214 -12.47 -0.50 -2.30
N ILE A 215 -12.97 -1.73 -2.32
CA ILE A 215 -12.39 -2.84 -1.57
C ILE A 215 -12.24 -4.10 -2.42
N ASN A 216 -11.15 -4.85 -2.23
CA ASN A 216 -10.98 -6.18 -2.77
C ASN A 216 -10.56 -7.12 -1.63
N ILE A 217 -11.38 -8.13 -1.34
CA ILE A 217 -11.08 -9.15 -0.34
C ILE A 217 -11.04 -10.51 -1.03
N ASP A 218 -9.83 -11.01 -1.24
CA ASP A 218 -9.56 -12.36 -1.66
C ASP A 218 -9.31 -13.24 -0.43
N SER A 219 -10.38 -13.81 0.14
CA SER A 219 -10.29 -14.71 1.30
C SER A 219 -11.45 -15.70 1.42
N ARG A 220 -11.32 -16.66 2.34
CA ARG A 220 -12.30 -17.69 2.66
C ARG A 220 -13.34 -17.29 3.70
N ARG A 221 -13.25 -16.11 4.33
CA ARG A 221 -14.06 -15.77 5.53
C ARG A 221 -14.76 -14.40 5.48
N CYS A 222 -15.29 -13.96 4.33
CA CYS A 222 -16.13 -12.75 4.34
C CYS A 222 -17.54 -13.02 4.90
N ASP A 223 -17.89 -14.28 5.19
CA ASP A 223 -19.21 -14.67 5.69
C ASP A 223 -19.57 -14.05 7.04
N ASP A 224 -18.56 -13.67 7.83
CA ASP A 224 -18.73 -13.03 9.13
C ASP A 224 -19.03 -11.52 9.01
N ILE A 225 -18.91 -10.95 7.82
CA ILE A 225 -19.16 -9.52 7.56
C ILE A 225 -20.58 -9.36 6.99
N PRO A 226 -21.49 -8.64 7.65
CA PRO A 226 -22.81 -8.38 7.08
C PRO A 226 -22.67 -7.64 5.73
N ILE A 227 -23.40 -8.09 4.71
CA ILE A 227 -23.22 -7.65 3.32
C ILE A 227 -23.38 -6.12 3.16
N GLU A 228 -24.22 -5.50 3.96
CA GLU A 228 -24.46 -4.05 3.98
C GLU A 228 -23.20 -3.23 4.27
N HIS A 229 -22.21 -3.78 4.98
CA HIS A 229 -20.94 -3.11 5.24
C HIS A 229 -20.08 -2.90 3.98
N PHE A 230 -20.50 -3.44 2.84
CA PHE A 230 -19.86 -3.21 1.55
C PHE A 230 -20.60 -2.19 0.68
N PHE A 231 -21.82 -1.78 1.03
CA PHE A 231 -22.68 -1.00 0.13
C PHE A 231 -22.29 0.47 0.00
N HIS A 232 -21.44 0.99 0.91
CA HIS A 232 -20.87 2.33 0.77
C HIS A 232 -19.73 2.40 -0.26
N PHE A 233 -19.13 1.26 -0.62
CA PHE A 233 -18.09 1.23 -1.65
C PHE A 233 -18.70 1.43 -3.03
N SER A 234 -18.07 2.31 -3.83
CA SER A 234 -18.38 2.43 -5.27
C SER A 234 -18.04 1.14 -6.02
N ARG A 235 -16.97 0.45 -5.59
CA ARG A 235 -16.48 -0.77 -6.20
C ARG A 235 -16.09 -1.81 -5.16
N PHE A 236 -16.55 -3.04 -5.29
CA PHE A 236 -16.05 -4.11 -4.43
C PHE A 236 -15.88 -5.44 -5.16
N THR A 237 -14.91 -6.22 -4.68
CA THR A 237 -14.76 -7.64 -5.01
C THR A 237 -14.61 -8.39 -3.70
N ILE A 238 -15.50 -9.33 -3.42
CA ILE A 238 -15.46 -10.15 -2.21
C ILE A 238 -15.68 -11.61 -2.54
N ARG A 239 -15.22 -12.48 -1.63
CA ARG A 239 -15.46 -13.92 -1.69
C ARG A 239 -16.17 -14.40 -0.43
N MET A 240 -17.28 -15.10 -0.58
CA MET A 240 -18.09 -15.64 0.51
C MET A 240 -18.35 -17.13 0.31
N GLY A 241 -18.58 -17.87 1.39
CA GLY A 241 -18.97 -19.27 1.36
C GLY A 241 -20.31 -19.45 0.65
N LYS A 242 -21.32 -18.68 1.07
CA LYS A 242 -22.68 -18.73 0.53
C LYS A 242 -23.31 -17.34 0.47
N LEU A 243 -24.17 -17.11 -0.52
CA LEU A 243 -25.07 -15.95 -0.54
C LEU A 243 -26.44 -16.36 -0.01
N SER A 244 -26.89 -15.75 1.09
CA SER A 244 -28.20 -16.03 1.66
C SER A 244 -29.32 -15.30 0.91
N VAL A 245 -30.56 -15.81 0.99
CA VAL A 245 -31.73 -15.12 0.42
C VAL A 245 -31.92 -13.71 1.04
N PRO A 246 -31.80 -13.51 2.37
CA PRO A 246 -31.81 -12.18 2.96
C PRO A 246 -30.74 -11.24 2.39
N ASP A 247 -29.51 -11.71 2.20
CA ASP A 247 -28.44 -10.88 1.63
C ASP A 247 -28.71 -10.55 0.17
N ALA A 248 -29.24 -11.50 -0.61
CA ALA A 248 -29.67 -11.25 -1.98
C ALA A 248 -30.77 -10.18 -2.06
N ILE A 249 -31.72 -10.19 -1.10
CA ILE A 249 -32.75 -9.15 -0.99
C ILE A 249 -32.13 -7.79 -0.70
N LYS A 250 -31.22 -7.69 0.27
CA LYS A 250 -30.49 -6.44 0.58
C LYS A 250 -29.72 -5.92 -0.64
N ILE A 251 -29.04 -6.79 -1.38
CA ILE A 251 -28.34 -6.42 -2.61
C ILE A 251 -29.31 -5.80 -3.63
N ARG A 252 -30.45 -6.45 -3.88
CA ARG A 252 -31.46 -5.96 -4.83
C ARG A 252 -32.07 -4.64 -4.36
N ASP A 253 -32.44 -4.57 -3.09
CA ASP A 253 -33.28 -3.49 -2.58
C ASP A 253 -32.49 -2.24 -2.16
N ASP A 254 -31.24 -2.41 -1.73
CA ASP A 254 -30.39 -1.33 -1.23
C ASP A 254 -29.22 -1.03 -2.18
N LEU A 255 -28.38 -2.03 -2.50
CA LEU A 255 -27.16 -1.81 -3.29
C LEU A 255 -27.48 -1.34 -4.72
N MET A 256 -28.37 -2.03 -5.43
CA MET A 256 -28.68 -1.71 -6.84
C MET A 256 -29.36 -0.34 -7.02
N LYS A 257 -29.97 0.19 -5.95
CA LYS A 257 -30.57 1.53 -5.94
C LYS A 257 -29.57 2.63 -5.55
N SER A 258 -28.39 2.27 -5.07
CA SER A 258 -27.36 3.23 -4.64
C SER A 258 -26.90 4.11 -5.79
N ALA A 259 -26.89 5.42 -5.56
CA ALA A 259 -26.37 6.40 -6.52
C ALA A 259 -24.85 6.31 -6.69
N HIS A 260 -24.13 5.90 -5.64
CA HIS A 260 -22.66 5.86 -5.59
C HIS A 260 -22.05 4.54 -6.06
N PHE A 261 -22.86 3.49 -6.17
CA PHE A 261 -22.41 2.18 -6.62
C PHE A 261 -22.06 2.20 -8.11
N GLU A 262 -20.96 1.54 -8.50
CA GLU A 262 -20.52 1.41 -9.89
C GLU A 262 -20.36 -0.06 -10.30
N TYR A 263 -19.70 -0.88 -9.47
CA TYR A 263 -19.34 -2.25 -9.84
C TYR A 263 -19.12 -3.17 -8.62
N GLY A 264 -19.62 -4.39 -8.69
CA GLY A 264 -19.52 -5.37 -7.58
C GLY A 264 -19.33 -6.78 -8.10
N ILE A 265 -18.37 -7.51 -7.53
CA ILE A 265 -18.22 -8.95 -7.72
C ILE A 265 -18.37 -9.65 -6.37
N ILE A 266 -19.22 -10.66 -6.33
CA ILE A 266 -19.32 -11.61 -5.23
C ILE A 266 -18.99 -12.99 -5.77
N ASP A 267 -17.80 -13.50 -5.47
CA ASP A 267 -17.45 -14.90 -5.70
C ASP A 267 -18.00 -15.77 -4.56
N ILE A 268 -18.56 -16.92 -4.91
CA ILE A 268 -19.20 -17.85 -3.97
C ILE A 268 -18.44 -19.18 -4.02
N TYR A 269 -17.89 -19.63 -2.88
CA TYR A 269 -17.10 -20.88 -2.83
C TYR A 269 -17.94 -22.11 -3.13
N ASP A 270 -19.13 -22.18 -2.56
CA ASP A 270 -20.08 -23.26 -2.81
C ASP A 270 -20.70 -23.06 -4.20
N GLU A 271 -22.01 -22.89 -4.25
CA GLU A 271 -22.76 -22.54 -5.46
C GLU A 271 -23.86 -21.56 -5.07
N LEU A 272 -24.20 -20.65 -5.98
CA LEU A 272 -25.34 -19.78 -5.77
C LEU A 272 -26.62 -20.64 -5.75
N THR A 273 -27.37 -20.58 -4.65
CA THR A 273 -28.60 -21.36 -4.53
C THR A 273 -29.68 -20.84 -5.49
N PRO A 274 -30.54 -21.70 -6.05
CA PRO A 274 -31.66 -21.27 -6.88
C PRO A 274 -32.56 -20.26 -6.16
N GLU A 275 -32.73 -20.38 -4.86
CA GLU A 275 -33.56 -19.49 -4.03
C GLU A 275 -32.97 -18.08 -3.99
N ALA A 276 -31.66 -17.94 -3.77
CA ALA A 276 -30.98 -16.64 -3.77
C ALA A 276 -30.96 -16.03 -5.19
N ALA A 277 -30.71 -16.85 -6.22
CA ALA A 277 -30.74 -16.40 -7.61
C ALA A 277 -32.13 -15.89 -8.04
N ARG A 278 -33.21 -16.54 -7.56
CA ARG A 278 -34.60 -16.15 -7.87
C ARG A 278 -35.01 -14.79 -7.31
N VAL A 279 -34.31 -14.26 -6.31
CA VAL A 279 -34.49 -12.89 -5.84
C VAL A 279 -34.22 -11.88 -6.96
N PHE A 280 -33.23 -12.19 -7.80
CA PHE A 280 -32.83 -11.36 -8.91
C PHE A 280 -33.56 -11.72 -10.20
N ASN A 281 -33.75 -13.02 -10.48
CA ASN A 281 -34.46 -13.50 -11.66
C ASN A 281 -35.43 -14.62 -11.25
N PRO A 282 -36.74 -14.33 -11.10
CA PRO A 282 -37.72 -15.33 -10.68
C PRO A 282 -37.77 -16.60 -11.56
N ASN A 283 -37.40 -16.47 -12.83
CA ASN A 283 -37.35 -17.57 -13.80
C ASN A 283 -35.99 -18.26 -13.87
N PHE A 284 -35.11 -18.04 -12.88
CA PHE A 284 -33.78 -18.66 -12.86
C PHE A 284 -33.89 -20.19 -12.80
N ILE A 285 -33.30 -20.82 -13.82
CA ILE A 285 -33.10 -22.26 -13.89
C ILE A 285 -31.59 -22.50 -13.76
N ALA A 286 -31.16 -23.12 -12.67
CA ALA A 286 -29.79 -23.56 -12.51
C ALA A 286 -29.45 -24.50 -13.66
N HIS A 287 -28.40 -24.23 -14.45
CA HIS A 287 -27.69 -25.12 -15.42
C HIS A 287 -26.94 -24.33 -16.51
N ASN A 288 -27.06 -22.98 -16.57
CA ASN A 288 -26.33 -22.19 -17.57
C ASN A 288 -24.88 -21.91 -17.14
N ARG A 289 -23.90 -22.24 -18.00
CA ARG A 289 -22.47 -21.95 -17.77
C ARG A 289 -22.06 -20.55 -18.22
N ASP A 290 -22.79 -19.97 -19.18
CA ASP A 290 -22.39 -18.72 -19.85
C ASP A 290 -22.82 -17.46 -19.08
N GLY A 291 -23.39 -17.65 -17.88
CA GLY A 291 -23.98 -16.57 -17.09
C GLY A 291 -25.39 -16.23 -17.57
N ILE A 292 -26.26 -15.82 -16.64
CA ILE A 292 -27.60 -15.30 -16.97
C ILE A 292 -27.60 -13.82 -16.65
N GLU A 293 -27.73 -13.00 -17.69
CA GLU A 293 -27.88 -11.56 -17.54
C GLU A 293 -29.32 -11.20 -17.16
N ASN A 294 -29.45 -10.29 -16.21
CA ASN A 294 -30.72 -9.67 -15.87
C ASN A 294 -30.53 -8.18 -15.61
N LYS A 295 -31.37 -7.34 -16.21
CA LYS A 295 -31.38 -5.91 -15.93
C LYS A 295 -32.33 -5.63 -14.78
N ILE A 296 -31.82 -5.02 -13.72
CA ILE A 296 -32.58 -4.63 -12.54
C ILE A 296 -32.26 -3.17 -12.27
N GLU A 297 -33.27 -2.31 -12.33
CA GLU A 297 -33.11 -0.86 -12.18
C GLU A 297 -32.04 -0.30 -13.16
N GLN A 298 -31.02 0.36 -12.62
CA GLN A 298 -29.85 0.92 -13.31
C GLN A 298 -28.64 -0.03 -13.32
N CYS A 299 -28.84 -1.32 -13.03
CA CYS A 299 -27.77 -2.31 -12.96
C CYS A 299 -27.99 -3.46 -13.96
N LEU A 300 -26.91 -3.86 -14.61
CA LEU A 300 -26.78 -5.14 -15.28
C LEU A 300 -26.21 -6.15 -14.29
N LEU A 301 -26.97 -7.20 -14.01
CA LEU A 301 -26.58 -8.31 -13.15
C LEU A 301 -26.24 -9.51 -14.02
N THR A 302 -25.07 -10.12 -13.83
CA THR A 302 -24.69 -11.38 -14.46
C THR A 302 -24.52 -12.46 -13.41
N ILE A 303 -25.38 -13.48 -13.49
CA ILE A 303 -25.44 -14.58 -12.53
C ILE A 303 -24.72 -15.80 -13.10
N TYR A 304 -23.59 -16.16 -12.50
CA TYR A 304 -22.86 -17.40 -12.78
C TYR A 304 -23.09 -18.41 -11.65
N ARG A 305 -22.70 -19.68 -11.89
CA ARG A 305 -22.79 -20.76 -10.89
C ARG A 305 -22.14 -20.41 -9.53
N LYS A 306 -21.01 -19.69 -9.58
CA LYS A 306 -20.19 -19.36 -8.41
C LYS A 306 -19.82 -17.86 -8.32
N ARG A 307 -20.53 -17.01 -9.05
CA ARG A 307 -20.24 -15.58 -9.10
C ARG A 307 -21.51 -14.78 -9.36
N LEU A 308 -21.66 -13.69 -8.63
CA LEU A 308 -22.58 -12.61 -8.94
C LEU A 308 -21.77 -11.40 -9.39
N GLU A 309 -21.98 -10.93 -10.60
CA GLU A 309 -21.39 -9.68 -11.10
C GLU A 309 -22.48 -8.63 -11.27
N ILE A 310 -22.27 -7.46 -10.70
CA ILE A 310 -23.23 -6.35 -10.71
C ILE A 310 -22.52 -5.13 -11.28
N LYS A 311 -23.02 -4.59 -12.37
CA LYS A 311 -22.44 -3.43 -13.04
C LYS A 311 -23.50 -2.36 -13.23
N LYS A 312 -23.25 -1.14 -12.76
CA LYS A 312 -24.12 0.01 -13.07
C LYS A 312 -23.99 0.33 -14.56
N ILE A 313 -25.13 0.57 -15.19
CA ILE A 313 -25.23 0.97 -16.60
C ILE A 313 -25.66 2.43 -16.67
N ASP A 314 -25.02 3.17 -17.58
CA ASP A 314 -25.31 4.57 -17.87
C ASP A 314 -26.60 4.73 -18.69
#